data_AF-A0A1W2D3G2-F1
#
_entry.id   AF-A0A1W2D3G2-F1
#
_cell.length_a   1.000
_cell.length_b   1.000
_cell.length_c   1.000
_cell.angle_alpha   90.00
_cell.angle_beta   90.00
_cell.angle_gamma   90.00
#
_symmetry.space_group_name_H-M   'P 1'
#
loop_
_entity.id
_entity.type
_entity.pdbx_description
1 polymer ?
#
loop_
_entity_poly.entity_id
_entity_poly.type
_entity_poly.pdbx_seq_one_letter_code
_entity_poly.pdbx_strand_id
1 'polypeptide(L)' 'MQRKKFGKTIRIFLMDSIPDGRMACELSNWSGKAYKIPRGMIKECSDRPELNSTGV' A
#
# COMPACT_ATOMS: atom_id res chain seq x y z
N MET A 1 16.36 20.12 -21.84
CA MET A 1 14.94 19.77 -21.61
C MET A 1 14.75 19.53 -20.11
N GLN A 2 14.24 20.52 -19.37
CA GLN A 2 14.11 20.45 -17.91
C GLN A 2 13.03 19.42 -17.53
N ARG A 3 13.41 18.37 -16.80
CA ARG A 3 12.50 17.33 -16.32
C ARG A 3 11.66 17.91 -15.19
N LYS A 4 10.44 18.40 -15.50
CA LYS A 4 9.46 18.88 -14.50
C LYS A 4 9.30 17.81 -13.42
N LYS A 5 9.84 18.06 -12.22
CA LYS A 5 9.58 17.23 -11.03
C LYS A 5 8.15 17.54 -10.59
N PHE A 6 7.19 16.78 -11.12
CA PHE A 6 5.85 16.77 -10.53
C PHE A 6 5.97 16.25 -9.11
N GLY A 7 5.50 17.02 -8.13
CA GLY A 7 5.35 16.52 -6.77
C GLY A 7 4.43 15.31 -6.79
N LYS A 8 4.95 14.15 -6.40
CA LYS A 8 4.15 12.93 -6.25
C LYS A 8 3.77 12.82 -4.79
N THR A 9 2.49 12.94 -4.49
CA THR A 9 1.99 12.68 -3.14
C THR A 9 1.90 11.17 -2.95
N ILE A 10 2.56 10.67 -1.90
CA ILE A 10 2.38 9.30 -1.42
C ILE A 10 1.56 9.41 -0.15
N ARG A 11 0.40 8.76 -0.12
CA ARG A 11 -0.44 8.65 1.06
C ARG A 11 -0.25 7.27 1.65
N ILE A 12 0.09 7.22 2.93
CA ILE A 12 0.26 5.96 3.67
C ILE A 12 -0.81 5.94 4.76
N PHE A 13 -1.57 4.86 4.80
CA PHE A 13 -2.64 4.61 5.74
C PHE A 13 -2.28 3.41 6.61
N LEU A 14 -2.42 3.56 7.92
CA LEU A 14 -2.27 2.47 8.88
C LEU A 14 -3.59 1.68 8.89
N MET A 15 -3.57 0.40 8.56
CA MET A 15 -4.80 -0.40 8.50
C MET A 15 -5.29 -0.78 9.90
N ASP A 16 -4.37 -1.08 10.81
CA ASP A 16 -4.68 -1.57 12.16
C ASP A 16 -4.36 -0.53 13.24
N SER A 17 -4.11 0.73 12.88
CA SER A 17 -3.54 1.77 13.76
C SER A 17 -2.20 1.39 14.40
N ILE A 18 -1.55 0.34 13.92
CA ILE A 18 -0.24 -0.14 14.39
C ILE A 18 0.82 0.20 13.32
N PRO A 19 1.88 0.94 13.68
CA PRO A 19 2.93 1.34 12.74
C PRO A 19 3.86 0.18 12.32
N ASP A 20 3.82 -0.97 12.99
CA ASP A 20 4.52 -2.19 12.56
C ASP A 20 3.58 -3.17 11.83
N GLY A 21 2.29 -2.87 11.78
CA GLY A 21 1.27 -3.72 11.19
C GLY A 21 1.11 -3.53 9.69
N ARG A 22 -0.10 -3.81 9.21
CA ARG A 22 -0.44 -3.68 7.79
C ARG A 22 -0.62 -2.22 7.43
N MET A 23 -0.05 -1.83 6.29
CA MET A 23 -0.21 -0.47 5.76
C MET A 23 -0.70 -0.53 4.32
N ALA A 24 -1.57 0.40 3.96
CA ALA A 24 -1.94 0.66 2.58
C ALA A 24 -1.23 1.93 2.11
N CYS A 25 -0.78 1.95 0.87
CA CYS A 25 -0.26 3.15 0.24
C CYS A 25 -0.91 3.42 -1.12
N GLU A 26 -1.15 4.70 -1.36
CA GLU A 26 -1.72 5.24 -2.59
C GLU A 26 -0.74 6.28 -3.16
N LEU A 27 -0.51 6.19 -4.47
CA LEU A 27 0.35 7.14 -5.18
C LEU A 27 -0.52 8.06 -6.03
N SER A 28 -0.33 9.37 -5.94
CA SER A 28 -1.14 10.35 -6.68
C SER A 28 -1.12 10.20 -8.21
N ASN A 29 -0.17 9.44 -8.76
CA ASN A 29 -0.02 9.21 -10.20
C ASN A 29 -0.30 7.76 -10.63
N TRP A 30 -0.85 6.93 -9.74
CA TRP A 30 -1.20 5.54 -10.00
C TRP A 30 -2.51 5.19 -9.28
N SER A 31 -3.45 4.60 -10.02
CA SER A 31 -4.78 4.26 -9.50
C SER A 31 -4.81 2.98 -8.67
N GLY A 32 -3.67 2.31 -8.47
CA GLY A 32 -3.62 1.08 -7.70
C GLY A 32 -3.47 1.32 -6.21
N LYS A 33 -3.83 0.30 -5.43
CA LYS A 33 -3.61 0.23 -3.99
C LYS A 33 -2.43 -0.67 -3.74
N ALA A 34 -1.40 -0.15 -3.10
CA ALA A 34 -0.27 -0.95 -2.66
C ALA A 34 -0.44 -1.29 -1.18
N TYR A 35 -0.06 -2.51 -0.80
CA TYR A 35 -0.15 -2.97 0.58
C TYR A 35 1.23 -3.42 1.05
N LYS A 36 1.61 -2.97 2.24
CA LYS A 36 2.79 -3.43 2.97
C LYS A 36 2.32 -4.34 4.08
N ILE A 37 2.68 -5.62 3.98
CA ILE A 37 2.32 -6.65 4.95
C ILE A 37 3.62 -7.20 5.57
N PRO A 38 3.79 -7.13 6.90
CA PRO A 38 4.88 -7.80 7.61
C PRO A 38 4.80 -9.32 7.41
N ARG A 39 5.96 -9.99 7.24
CA ARG A 39 5.98 -11.44 6.94
C ARG A 39 5.29 -12.31 8.00
N GLY A 40 5.33 -11.92 9.27
CA GLY A 40 4.64 -12.64 10.35
C GLY A 40 3.11 -12.59 10.24
N MET A 41 2.56 -11.52 9.65
CA MET A 41 1.13 -11.30 9.49
C MET A 41 0.60 -11.74 8.13
N ILE A 42 1.44 -12.33 7.26
CA ILE A 42 0.99 -12.84 5.94
C ILE A 42 -0.11 -13.89 6.10
N LYS A 43 -0.01 -14.77 7.12
CA LYS A 43 -1.06 -15.76 7.42
C LYS A 43 -2.41 -15.13 7.74
N GLU A 44 -2.41 -14.02 8.47
CA GLU A 44 -3.62 -13.27 8.87
C GLU A 44 -4.13 -12.32 7.75
N CYS A 45 -3.37 -12.18 6.66
CA CYS A 45 -3.79 -11.45 5.47
C CYS A 45 -4.61 -12.33 4.51
N SER A 46 -4.59 -13.65 4.66
CA SER A 46 -5.44 -14.56 3.89
C SER A 46 -6.93 -14.40 4.21
N ASP A 47 -7.27 -13.84 5.37
CA ASP A 47 -8.65 -13.55 5.76
C ASP A 47 -9.29 -12.42 4.94
N ARG A 48 -8.49 -11.56 4.30
CA ARG A 48 -9.00 -10.47 3.46
C ARG A 48 -8.93 -10.82 1.98
N PRO A 49 -10.07 -11.04 1.29
CA PRO A 49 -10.08 -11.37 -0.13
C PRO A 49 -9.46 -10.27 -1.01
N GLU A 50 -9.47 -9.01 -0.54
CA GLU A 50 -8.84 -7.85 -1.20
C GLU A 50 -7.31 -7.95 -1.27
N LEU A 51 -6.68 -8.66 -0.32
CA LEU A 51 -5.23 -8.89 -0.27
C LEU A 51 -4.81 -10.17 -0.99
N ASN A 52 -5.77 -11.04 -1.31
CA ASN A 52 -5.55 -12.31 -1.98
C ASN A 52 -5.42 -12.16 -3.51
N SER A 53 -5.79 -11.00 -4.06
CA SER A 53 -5.66 -10.69 -5.47
C SER A 53 -4.61 -9.59 -5.67
N THR A 54 -3.40 -9.99 -6.08
CA THR A 54 -2.38 -9.05 -6.57
C THR A 54 -2.73 -8.67 -8.02
N GLY A 55 -3.58 -7.66 -8.19
CA GLY A 55 -3.83 -7.04 -9.49
C GLY A 55 -2.74 -6.01 -9.82
N VAL A 56 -2.24 -6.05 -11.06
CA VAL A 56 -1.28 -5.06 -11.63
C VAL A 56 -2.02 -3.81 -12.08
#